data_AF-A0A7J5B4V3-F1
#
_entry.id   AF-A0A7J5B4V3-F1
#
_cell.length_a   1.000
_cell.length_b   1.000
_cell.length_c   1.000
_cell.angle_alpha   90.00
_cell.angle_beta   90.00
_cell.angle_gamma   90.00
#
_symmetry.space_group_name_H-M   'P 1'
#
loop_
_entity.id
_entity.type
_entity.pdbx_description
1 polymer ?
#
loop_
_entity_poly.entity_id
_entity_poly.type
_entity_poly.pdbx_seq_one_letter_code
_entity_poly.pdbx_strand_id
1 'polypeptide(L)'
;MKRISHGVYATAFNVTYLALAVNLMLAVMSLPFLVLLVTTDPSLSWPLLAASAALTGPGIAGAFATFRANAEGDTDVIRAFISGVRRTWKRALVISAVTSAVVTVALVDVFVLVPTGIGVLLVPLLVVVTILTLATAAVTLVAITQAEDTRLPTLARASLFLAVRRWPLTFASFAIVGVQAAVLTAAPAIAIGITTAACLYVVWAGGRYTLQQAPARVAA
;
A
#
# COMPACT_ATOMS: atom_id res chain seq x y z
N MET A 1 -27.97 -32.36 -11.93
CA MET A 1 -27.23 -31.11 -12.21
C MET A 1 -27.52 -30.12 -11.10
N LYS A 2 -26.53 -29.82 -10.24
CA LYS A 2 -26.71 -28.95 -9.06
C LYS A 2 -26.87 -27.51 -9.56
N ARG A 3 -28.06 -26.92 -9.46
CA ARG A 3 -28.29 -25.51 -9.82
C ARG A 3 -27.42 -24.66 -8.90
N ILE A 4 -26.32 -24.13 -9.43
CA ILE A 4 -25.52 -23.15 -8.72
C ILE A 4 -26.45 -21.95 -8.50
N SER A 5 -26.62 -21.57 -7.23
CA SER A 5 -27.47 -20.44 -6.84
C SER A 5 -27.00 -19.19 -7.59
N HIS A 6 -27.93 -18.42 -8.15
CA HIS A 6 -27.65 -17.14 -8.81
C HIS A 6 -26.79 -16.21 -7.92
N GLY A 7 -26.91 -16.36 -6.59
CA GLY A 7 -26.08 -15.65 -5.62
C GLY A 7 -24.59 -15.97 -5.74
N VAL A 8 -24.21 -17.23 -5.97
CA VAL A 8 -22.79 -17.63 -6.07
C VAL A 8 -22.12 -17.01 -7.30
N TYR A 9 -22.82 -17.01 -8.44
CA TYR A 9 -22.32 -16.36 -9.66
C TYR A 9 -22.21 -14.85 -9.51
N ALA A 10 -23.22 -14.21 -8.92
CA ALA A 10 -23.20 -12.77 -8.69
C ALA A 10 -22.05 -12.37 -7.76
N THR A 11 -21.81 -13.13 -6.68
CA THR A 11 -20.68 -12.89 -5.78
C THR A 11 -19.33 -13.10 -6.48
N ALA A 12 -19.15 -14.22 -7.19
CA ALA A 12 -17.90 -14.50 -7.90
C ALA A 12 -17.59 -13.43 -8.96
N PHE A 13 -18.60 -13.00 -9.72
CA PHE A 13 -18.47 -11.95 -10.70
C PHE A 13 -18.12 -10.61 -10.05
N ASN A 14 -18.79 -10.24 -8.95
CA ASN A 14 -18.52 -8.99 -8.24
C ASN A 14 -17.10 -8.94 -7.66
N VAL A 15 -16.63 -10.03 -7.03
CA VAL A 15 -15.26 -10.12 -6.50
C VAL A 15 -14.22 -10.06 -7.63
N THR A 16 -14.48 -10.75 -8.74
CA THR A 16 -13.58 -10.75 -9.90
C THR A 16 -13.53 -9.36 -10.56
N TYR A 17 -14.69 -8.72 -10.73
CA TYR A 17 -14.80 -7.36 -11.26
C TYR A 17 -14.08 -6.34 -10.35
N LEU A 18 -14.30 -6.42 -9.04
CA LEU A 18 -13.59 -5.59 -8.05
C LEU A 18 -12.08 -5.73 -8.19
N ALA A 19 -11.57 -6.96 -8.22
CA ALA A 19 -10.13 -7.22 -8.33
C ALA A 19 -9.55 -6.68 -9.65
N LEU A 20 -10.19 -6.98 -10.79
CA LEU A 20 -9.74 -6.52 -12.12
C LEU A 20 -9.79 -5.00 -12.26
N ALA A 21 -10.89 -4.37 -11.83
CA ALA A 21 -11.05 -2.93 -11.97
C ALA A 21 -10.08 -2.16 -11.06
N VAL A 22 -9.84 -2.62 -9.82
CA VAL A 22 -8.83 -2.03 -8.93
C VAL A 22 -7.42 -2.21 -9.48
N ASN A 23 -7.07 -3.40 -9.98
CA ASN A 23 -5.78 -3.65 -10.62
C ASN A 23 -5.56 -2.75 -11.83
N LEU A 24 -6.57 -2.59 -12.70
CA LEU A 24 -6.49 -1.72 -13.87
C LEU A 24 -6.31 -0.25 -13.49
N MET A 25 -7.09 0.24 -12.53
CA MET A 25 -6.97 1.62 -12.04
C MET A 25 -5.60 1.89 -11.40
N LEU A 26 -5.09 0.94 -10.61
CA LEU A 26 -3.75 1.02 -10.02
C LEU A 26 -2.66 0.98 -11.09
N ALA A 27 -2.82 0.15 -12.12
CA ALA A 27 -1.91 0.11 -13.25
C ALA A 27 -1.84 1.47 -13.93
N VAL A 28 -2.99 2.09 -14.22
CA VAL A 28 -3.08 3.41 -14.84
C VAL A 28 -2.42 4.49 -13.98
N MET A 29 -2.68 4.50 -12.68
CA MET A 29 -2.05 5.47 -11.75
C MET A 29 -0.54 5.24 -11.57
N SER A 30 -0.09 3.99 -11.72
CA SER A 30 1.32 3.59 -11.57
C SER A 30 2.08 3.53 -12.89
N LEU A 31 1.44 3.88 -14.01
CA LEU A 31 2.05 3.91 -15.34
C LEU A 31 3.41 4.64 -15.38
N PRO A 32 3.56 5.86 -14.84
CA PRO A 32 4.85 6.55 -14.92
C PRO A 32 5.96 5.78 -14.19
N PHE A 33 5.64 5.15 -13.05
CA PHE A 33 6.59 4.30 -12.33
C PHE A 33 6.94 3.05 -13.13
N LEU A 34 5.94 2.39 -13.74
CA LEU A 34 6.16 1.19 -14.53
C LEU A 34 6.95 1.43 -15.80
N VAL A 35 6.64 2.51 -16.51
CA VAL A 35 7.39 2.90 -17.71
C VAL A 35 8.84 3.10 -17.32
N LEU A 36 9.12 3.90 -16.30
CA LEU A 36 10.50 4.15 -15.85
C LEU A 36 11.21 2.88 -15.43
N LEU A 37 10.54 1.98 -14.70
CA LEU A 37 11.13 0.72 -14.23
C LEU A 37 11.46 -0.24 -15.38
N VAL A 38 10.66 -0.25 -16.45
CA VAL A 38 10.83 -1.16 -17.59
C VAL A 38 11.79 -0.59 -18.63
N THR A 39 11.76 0.73 -18.86
CA THR A 39 12.53 1.36 -19.94
C THR A 39 13.91 1.84 -19.50
N THR A 40 14.19 1.90 -18.20
CA THR A 40 15.35 2.61 -17.68
C THR A 40 16.13 1.76 -16.68
N ASP A 41 17.46 1.91 -16.69
CA ASP A 41 18.31 1.29 -15.70
C ASP A 41 18.00 1.83 -14.29
N PRO A 42 17.53 0.98 -13.35
CA PRO A 42 17.11 1.42 -12.03
C PRO A 42 18.23 2.07 -11.20
N SER A 43 19.48 1.68 -11.46
CA SER A 43 20.67 2.21 -10.77
C SER A 43 20.96 3.66 -11.14
N LEU A 44 20.63 4.09 -12.35
CA LEU A 44 20.90 5.45 -12.84
C LEU A 44 19.70 6.37 -12.65
N SER A 45 18.48 5.81 -12.68
CA SER A 45 17.23 6.58 -12.63
C SER A 45 16.51 6.55 -11.28
N TRP A 46 17.25 6.22 -10.22
CA TRP A 46 16.72 6.14 -8.85
C TRP A 46 15.97 7.39 -8.37
N PRO A 47 16.35 8.66 -8.70
CA PRO A 47 15.58 9.83 -8.25
C PRO A 47 14.23 9.92 -8.95
N LEU A 48 14.19 9.57 -10.24
CA LEU A 48 12.97 9.55 -11.05
C LEU A 48 12.03 8.42 -10.61
N LEU A 49 12.59 7.27 -10.25
CA LEU A 49 11.85 6.15 -9.65
C LEU A 49 11.27 6.54 -8.28
N ALA A 50 12.03 7.25 -7.44
CA ALA A 50 11.53 7.74 -6.15
C ALA A 50 10.39 8.74 -6.31
N ALA A 51 10.51 9.68 -7.25
CA ALA A 51 9.48 10.67 -7.54
C ALA A 51 8.20 10.01 -8.11
N SER A 52 8.35 9.06 -9.03
CA SER A 52 7.20 8.33 -9.59
C SER A 52 6.56 7.36 -8.60
N ALA A 53 7.34 6.76 -7.69
CA ALA A 53 6.80 5.95 -6.58
C ALA A 53 5.90 6.77 -5.65
N ALA A 54 6.22 8.04 -5.39
CA ALA A 54 5.35 8.92 -4.62
C ALA A 54 3.97 9.10 -5.27
N LEU A 55 3.88 9.06 -6.60
CA LEU A 55 2.61 9.19 -7.33
C LEU A 55 1.69 7.97 -7.19
N THR A 56 2.21 6.82 -6.76
CA THR A 56 1.40 5.60 -6.56
C THR A 56 0.53 5.67 -5.29
N GLY A 57 0.88 6.52 -4.33
CA GLY A 57 0.18 6.66 -3.04
C GLY A 57 -1.32 6.95 -3.14
N PRO A 58 -1.74 7.97 -3.92
CA PRO A 58 -3.14 8.23 -4.19
C PRO A 58 -3.88 7.04 -4.79
N GLY A 59 -3.24 6.27 -5.68
CA GLY A 59 -3.83 5.06 -6.25
C GLY A 59 -4.11 3.99 -5.18
N ILE A 60 -3.17 3.79 -4.25
CA ILE A 60 -3.33 2.86 -3.13
C ILE A 60 -4.47 3.33 -2.19
N ALA A 61 -4.54 4.63 -1.89
CA ALA A 61 -5.65 5.19 -1.10
C ALA A 61 -7.01 5.01 -1.79
N GLY A 62 -7.05 5.18 -3.12
CA GLY A 62 -8.21 4.89 -3.96
C GLY A 62 -8.68 3.44 -3.82
N ALA A 63 -7.75 2.48 -3.91
CA ALA A 63 -8.06 1.06 -3.74
C ALA A 63 -8.67 0.75 -2.36
N PHE A 64 -8.11 1.33 -1.29
CA PHE A 64 -8.65 1.17 0.07
C PHE A 64 -10.06 1.76 0.23
N ALA A 65 -10.32 2.92 -0.38
CA ALA A 65 -11.66 3.51 -0.41
C ALA A 65 -12.66 2.63 -1.17
N THR A 66 -12.24 2.04 -2.29
CA THR A 66 -13.05 1.09 -3.06
C THR A 66 -13.36 -0.18 -2.29
N PHE A 67 -12.39 -0.76 -1.58
CA PHE A 67 -12.63 -1.94 -0.73
C PHE A 67 -13.59 -1.64 0.41
N ARG A 68 -13.51 -0.43 1.00
CA ARG A 68 -14.46 0.02 2.01
C ARG A 68 -15.87 0.14 1.45
N ALA A 69 -16.04 0.81 0.31
CA ALA A 69 -17.35 0.97 -0.34
C ALA A 69 -17.95 -0.39 -0.72
N ASN A 70 -17.15 -1.31 -1.23
CA ASN A 70 -17.61 -2.67 -1.56
C ASN A 70 -18.02 -3.48 -0.32
N ALA A 71 -17.30 -3.34 0.79
CA ALA A 71 -17.68 -3.95 2.07
C ALA A 71 -18.95 -3.33 2.68
N GLU A 72 -19.29 -2.09 2.31
CA GLU A 72 -20.55 -1.41 2.68
C GLU A 72 -21.71 -1.75 1.72
N GLY A 73 -21.46 -2.54 0.67
CA GLY A 73 -22.46 -3.01 -0.29
C GLY A 73 -22.53 -2.22 -1.60
N ASP A 74 -21.63 -1.26 -1.83
CA ASP A 74 -21.54 -0.52 -3.09
C ASP A 74 -20.93 -1.40 -4.20
N THR A 75 -21.54 -1.35 -5.38
CA THR A 75 -21.12 -2.09 -6.57
C THR A 75 -20.40 -1.19 -7.59
N ASP A 76 -20.43 0.14 -7.45
CA ASP A 76 -19.77 1.07 -8.38
C ASP A 76 -18.29 1.28 -8.02
N VAL A 77 -17.49 0.27 -8.37
CA VAL A 77 -16.05 0.16 -8.09
C VAL A 77 -15.26 1.36 -8.62
N ILE A 78 -15.56 1.79 -9.86
CA ILE A 78 -14.85 2.86 -10.56
C ILE A 78 -15.12 4.21 -9.90
N ARG A 79 -16.40 4.49 -9.61
CA ARG A 79 -16.79 5.73 -8.93
C ARG A 79 -16.20 5.80 -7.54
N ALA A 80 -16.23 4.70 -6.78
CA ALA A 80 -15.65 4.63 -5.44
C ALA A 80 -14.14 4.92 -5.47
N PHE A 81 -13.42 4.37 -6.46
CA PHE A 81 -11.99 4.60 -6.62
C PHE A 81 -11.71 6.09 -6.90
N ILE A 82 -12.34 6.66 -7.93
CA ILE A 82 -12.10 8.06 -8.34
C ILE A 82 -12.47 9.03 -7.21
N SER A 83 -13.60 8.79 -6.54
CA SER A 83 -14.04 9.59 -5.38
C SER A 83 -13.02 9.51 -4.24
N GLY A 84 -12.55 8.31 -3.91
CA GLY A 84 -11.52 8.08 -2.91
C GLY A 84 -10.23 8.83 -3.23
N VAL A 85 -9.70 8.65 -4.44
CA VAL A 85 -8.50 9.34 -4.94
C VAL A 85 -8.65 10.85 -4.82
N ARG A 86 -9.77 11.43 -5.28
CA ARG A 86 -9.98 12.88 -5.24
C ARG A 86 -10.02 13.42 -3.81
N ARG A 87 -10.65 12.70 -2.87
CA ARG A 87 -10.75 13.12 -1.47
C ARG A 87 -9.40 13.05 -0.75
N THR A 88 -8.61 12.02 -1.01
CA THR A 88 -7.35 11.79 -0.30
C THR A 88 -6.11 12.29 -1.03
N TRP A 89 -6.23 12.82 -2.25
CA TRP A 89 -5.11 13.14 -3.16
C TRP A 89 -3.92 13.79 -2.46
N LYS A 90 -4.11 14.97 -1.84
CA LYS A 90 -3.03 15.74 -1.21
C LYS A 90 -2.41 15.00 -0.02
N ARG A 91 -3.24 14.39 0.84
CA ARG A 91 -2.77 13.70 2.04
C ARG A 91 -2.03 12.42 1.67
N ALA A 92 -2.57 11.65 0.73
CA ALA A 92 -1.95 10.43 0.20
C ALA A 92 -0.62 10.73 -0.49
N LEU A 93 -0.54 11.80 -1.30
CA LEU A 93 0.71 12.24 -1.92
C LEU A 93 1.78 12.61 -0.89
N VAL A 94 1.42 13.34 0.18
CA VAL A 94 2.39 13.68 1.24
C VAL A 94 2.90 12.42 1.92
N ILE A 95 2.01 11.49 2.27
CA ILE A 95 2.39 10.23 2.92
C ILE A 95 3.30 9.41 2.01
N SER A 96 2.95 9.22 0.74
CA SER A 96 3.76 8.45 -0.19
C SER A 96 5.05 9.15 -0.57
N ALA A 97 5.09 10.48 -0.66
CA ALA A 97 6.32 11.24 -0.89
C ALA A 97 7.30 11.09 0.28
N VAL A 98 6.82 11.24 1.53
CA VAL A 98 7.65 11.04 2.73
C VAL A 98 8.13 9.59 2.80
N THR A 99 7.26 8.63 2.55
CA THR A 99 7.61 7.20 2.56
C THR A 99 8.66 6.90 1.49
N SER A 100 8.45 7.38 0.26
CA SER A 100 9.41 7.21 -0.83
C SER A 100 10.76 7.82 -0.49
N ALA A 101 10.80 9.05 0.03
CA ALA A 101 12.04 9.71 0.44
C ALA A 101 12.80 8.93 1.52
N VAL A 102 12.12 8.46 2.57
CA VAL A 102 12.75 7.68 3.65
C VAL A 102 13.29 6.35 3.12
N VAL A 103 12.53 5.65 2.28
CA VAL A 103 12.97 4.38 1.67
C VAL A 103 14.16 4.60 0.73
N THR A 104 14.14 5.65 -0.09
CA THR A 104 15.25 5.99 -0.98
C THR A 104 16.51 6.30 -0.19
N VAL A 105 16.42 7.11 0.87
CA VAL A 105 17.57 7.40 1.75
C VAL A 105 18.10 6.12 2.37
N ALA A 106 17.24 5.26 2.94
CA ALA A 106 17.66 4.01 3.53
C ALA A 106 18.36 3.07 2.53
N LEU A 107 17.87 3.00 1.29
CA LEU A 107 18.49 2.21 0.23
C LEU A 107 19.84 2.78 -0.20
N VAL A 108 19.93 4.10 -0.40
CA VAL A 108 21.19 4.79 -0.74
C VAL A 108 22.22 4.56 0.38
N ASP A 109 21.80 4.69 1.64
CA ASP A 109 22.66 4.43 2.79
C ASP A 109 23.16 2.98 2.80
N VAL A 110 22.30 1.99 2.52
CA VAL A 110 22.73 0.58 2.37
C VAL A 110 23.78 0.44 1.27
N PHE A 111 23.57 1.02 0.08
CA PHE A 111 24.53 0.94 -1.02
C PHE A 111 25.88 1.58 -0.66
N VAL A 112 25.88 2.69 0.07
CA VAL A 112 27.10 3.36 0.53
C VAL A 112 27.79 2.58 1.65
N LEU A 113 27.04 1.91 2.52
CA LEU A 113 27.58 1.22 3.70
C LEU A 113 28.00 -0.23 3.44
N VAL A 114 27.43 -0.93 2.45
CA VAL A 114 27.80 -2.31 2.10
C VAL A 114 29.30 -2.48 1.80
N PRO A 115 29.97 -1.55 1.07
CA PRO A 115 31.42 -1.61 0.87
C PRO A 115 32.24 -1.29 2.12
N THR A 116 31.62 -0.75 3.17
CA THR A 116 32.30 -0.36 4.42
C THR A 116 32.15 -1.46 5.47
N GLY A 117 33.19 -1.71 6.27
CA GLY A 117 33.17 -2.75 7.31
C GLY A 117 32.06 -2.59 8.39
N ILE A 118 31.38 -1.45 8.42
CA ILE A 118 30.28 -1.13 9.35
C ILE A 118 28.91 -1.60 8.79
N GLY A 119 28.84 -1.98 7.51
CA GLY A 119 27.61 -2.42 6.85
C GLY A 119 26.91 -3.60 7.53
N VAL A 120 27.67 -4.49 8.18
CA VAL A 120 27.11 -5.68 8.87
C VAL A 120 26.11 -5.30 9.99
N LEU A 121 26.32 -4.16 10.66
CA LEU A 121 25.46 -3.73 11.78
C LEU A 121 24.34 -2.77 11.35
N LEU A 122 24.63 -1.88 10.40
CA LEU A 122 23.66 -0.87 9.95
C LEU A 122 22.67 -1.40 8.91
N VAL A 123 23.04 -2.37 8.07
CA VAL A 123 22.13 -2.92 7.06
C VAL A 123 20.88 -3.54 7.70
N PRO A 124 20.97 -4.40 8.74
CA PRO A 124 19.78 -4.91 9.42
C PRO A 124 18.91 -3.80 10.02
N LEU A 125 19.53 -2.76 10.60
CA LEU A 125 18.81 -1.61 11.16
C LEU A 125 18.04 -0.85 10.09
N LEU A 126 18.68 -0.55 8.95
CA LEU A 126 18.05 0.16 7.82
C LEU A 126 16.91 -0.66 7.19
N VAL A 127 17.06 -1.98 7.13
CA VAL A 127 15.98 -2.90 6.73
C VAL A 127 14.80 -2.79 7.69
N VAL A 128 15.03 -2.82 9.00
CA VAL A 128 13.96 -2.66 10.01
C VAL A 128 13.29 -1.29 9.91
N VAL A 129 14.04 -0.20 9.68
CA VAL A 129 13.49 1.16 9.51
C VAL A 129 12.63 1.24 8.24
N THR A 130 13.09 0.66 7.14
CA THR A 130 12.35 0.59 5.87
C THR A 130 11.03 -0.15 6.06
N ILE A 131 11.09 -1.31 6.72
CA ILE A 131 9.91 -2.09 7.10
C ILE A 131 8.97 -1.24 7.95
N LEU A 132 9.41 -0.67 9.07
CA LEU A 132 8.56 0.14 9.94
C LEU A 132 7.91 1.33 9.21
N THR A 133 8.64 1.97 8.29
CA THR A 133 8.15 3.10 7.51
C THR A 133 7.04 2.67 6.54
N LEU A 134 7.23 1.57 5.80
CA LEU A 134 6.21 0.99 4.93
C LEU A 134 4.95 0.57 5.72
N ALA A 135 5.14 0.03 6.93
CA ALA A 135 4.04 -0.41 7.80
C ALA A 135 3.18 0.78 8.22
N THR A 136 3.87 1.81 8.69
CA THR A 136 3.27 3.06 9.16
C THR A 136 2.56 3.76 8.01
N ALA A 137 3.15 3.78 6.82
CA ALA A 137 2.54 4.33 5.62
C ALA A 137 1.26 3.60 5.22
N ALA A 138 1.29 2.26 5.17
CA ALA A 138 0.13 1.44 4.84
C ALA A 138 -1.04 1.67 5.83
N VAL A 139 -0.76 1.64 7.13
CA VAL A 139 -1.78 1.88 8.17
C VAL A 139 -2.30 3.31 8.12
N THR A 140 -1.44 4.29 7.86
CA THR A 140 -1.85 5.70 7.74
C THR A 140 -2.72 5.91 6.50
N LEU A 141 -2.39 5.28 5.36
CA LEU A 141 -3.21 5.30 4.14
C LEU A 141 -4.58 4.64 4.35
N VAL A 142 -4.66 3.55 5.12
CA VAL A 142 -5.96 2.98 5.51
C VAL A 142 -6.72 3.94 6.43
N ALA A 143 -6.05 4.53 7.42
CA ALA A 143 -6.69 5.38 8.41
C ALA A 143 -7.24 6.70 7.83
N ILE A 144 -6.57 7.31 6.84
CA ILE A 144 -7.11 8.50 6.15
C ILE A 144 -8.41 8.21 5.38
N THR A 145 -8.67 6.96 5.00
CA THR A 145 -9.93 6.56 4.35
C THR A 145 -11.06 6.31 5.33
N GLN A 146 -10.76 6.26 6.64
CA GLN A 146 -11.74 5.99 7.71
C GLN A 146 -12.00 7.21 8.61
N ALA A 147 -11.02 8.09 8.82
CA ALA A 147 -11.16 9.29 9.66
C ALA A 147 -10.75 10.54 8.87
N GLU A 148 -11.73 11.21 8.24
CA GLU A 148 -11.49 12.40 7.41
C GLU A 148 -10.98 13.62 8.23
N ASP A 149 -11.16 13.63 9.55
CA ASP A 149 -10.99 14.83 10.40
C ASP A 149 -9.80 14.81 11.39
N THR A 150 -8.93 13.79 11.34
CA THR A 150 -7.80 13.67 12.27
C THR A 150 -6.52 14.29 11.71
N ARG A 151 -5.76 15.01 12.55
CA ARG A 151 -4.46 15.58 12.21
C ARG A 151 -3.46 14.49 11.81
N LEU A 152 -2.84 14.62 10.63
CA LEU A 152 -1.83 13.69 10.07
C LEU A 152 -0.74 13.22 11.05
N PRO A 153 -0.10 14.10 11.86
CA PRO A 153 0.95 13.66 12.79
C PRO A 153 0.41 12.76 13.92
N THR A 154 -0.81 13.01 14.39
CA THR A 154 -1.46 12.17 15.40
C THR A 154 -1.76 10.79 14.84
N LEU A 155 -2.20 10.74 13.58
CA LEU A 155 -2.48 9.50 12.87
C LEU A 155 -1.22 8.67 12.62
N ALA A 156 -0.14 9.31 12.18
CA ALA A 156 1.17 8.68 11.99
C ALA A 156 1.76 8.12 13.30
N ARG A 157 1.57 8.83 14.41
CA ARG A 157 2.05 8.38 15.73
C ARG A 157 1.23 7.19 16.27
N ALA A 158 -0.09 7.22 16.05
CA ALA A 158 -0.98 6.11 16.41
C ALA A 158 -0.72 4.86 15.55
N SER A 159 -0.48 5.04 14.24
CA SER A 159 -0.14 3.93 13.34
C SER A 159 1.23 3.34 13.65
N LEU A 160 2.23 4.16 13.96
CA LEU A 160 3.53 3.71 14.44
C LEU A 160 3.41 2.89 15.74
N PHE A 161 2.62 3.38 16.70
CA PHE A 161 2.38 2.67 17.96
C PHE A 161 1.68 1.33 17.75
N LEU A 162 0.70 1.26 16.83
CA LEU A 162 -0.01 0.03 16.50
C LEU A 162 0.87 -0.97 15.74
N ALA A 163 1.69 -0.50 14.80
CA ALA A 163 2.63 -1.33 14.05
C ALA A 163 3.69 -1.97 14.98
N VAL A 164 4.20 -1.21 15.95
CA VAL A 164 5.18 -1.72 16.92
C VAL A 164 4.53 -2.66 17.95
N ARG A 165 3.28 -2.42 18.34
CA ARG A 165 2.62 -3.21 19.39
C ARG A 165 2.04 -4.54 18.90
N ARG A 166 1.80 -4.71 17.60
CA ARG A 166 1.16 -5.93 17.03
C ARG A 166 1.96 -6.56 15.88
N TRP A 167 3.22 -6.91 16.18
CA TRP A 167 4.18 -7.57 15.30
C TRP A 167 3.65 -8.73 14.41
N PRO A 168 2.77 -9.65 14.85
CA PRO A 168 2.41 -10.81 14.02
C PRO A 168 1.65 -10.46 12.73
N LEU A 169 0.74 -9.48 12.80
CA LEU A 169 -0.05 -9.01 11.65
C LEU A 169 0.81 -8.16 10.72
N THR A 170 1.67 -7.33 11.31
CA THR A 170 2.62 -6.50 10.57
C THR A 170 3.60 -7.38 9.77
N PHE A 171 4.15 -8.44 10.38
CA PHE A 171 5.07 -9.37 9.72
C PHE A 171 4.40 -10.13 8.56
N ALA A 172 3.15 -10.56 8.72
CA ALA A 172 2.39 -11.22 7.66
C ALA A 172 2.13 -10.27 6.48
N SER A 173 1.75 -9.01 6.73
CA SER A 173 1.64 -8.00 5.67
C SER A 173 2.98 -7.71 5.00
N PHE A 174 4.10 -7.73 5.74
CA PHE A 174 5.45 -7.59 5.18
C PHE A 174 5.87 -8.74 4.29
N ALA A 175 5.59 -9.98 4.68
CA ALA A 175 5.88 -11.13 3.85
C ALA A 175 5.15 -11.03 2.51
N ILE A 176 3.87 -10.62 2.53
CA ILE A 176 3.07 -10.47 1.32
C ILE A 176 3.55 -9.29 0.46
N VAL A 177 3.86 -8.14 1.06
CA VAL A 177 4.41 -6.99 0.33
C VAL A 177 5.80 -7.27 -0.24
N GLY A 178 6.65 -7.99 0.50
CA GLY A 178 7.98 -8.40 0.06
C GLY A 178 7.93 -9.39 -1.10
N VAL A 179 7.04 -10.38 -1.03
CA VAL A 179 6.77 -11.29 -2.15
C VAL A 179 6.24 -10.51 -3.36
N GLN A 180 5.33 -9.56 -3.14
CA GLN A 180 4.78 -8.73 -4.21
C GLN A 180 5.87 -7.85 -4.86
N ALA A 181 6.81 -7.30 -4.08
CA ALA A 181 7.93 -6.53 -4.59
C ALA A 181 8.87 -7.40 -5.44
N ALA A 182 9.17 -8.63 -4.99
CA ALA A 182 9.96 -9.58 -5.76
C ALA A 182 9.28 -9.97 -7.09
N VAL A 183 7.96 -10.18 -7.05
CA VAL A 183 7.17 -10.47 -8.27
C VAL A 183 7.10 -9.25 -9.19
N LEU A 184 7.03 -8.02 -8.66
CA LEU A 184 7.08 -6.79 -9.44
C LEU A 184 8.42 -6.61 -10.15
N THR A 185 9.53 -6.96 -9.51
CA THR A 185 10.86 -6.91 -10.12
C THR A 185 11.07 -7.99 -11.17
N ALA A 186 10.47 -9.17 -11.01
CA ALA A 186 10.62 -10.29 -11.94
C ALA A 186 9.63 -10.24 -13.11
N ALA A 187 8.40 -9.79 -12.86
CA ALA A 187 7.30 -9.80 -13.82
C ALA A 187 6.32 -8.63 -13.55
N PRO A 188 6.70 -7.38 -13.89
CA PRO A 188 5.96 -6.18 -13.49
C PRO A 188 4.51 -6.15 -14.00
N ALA A 189 4.25 -6.68 -15.19
CA ALA A 189 2.91 -6.77 -15.76
C ALA A 189 1.99 -7.75 -15.00
N ILE A 190 2.53 -8.90 -14.57
CA ILE A 190 1.76 -9.93 -13.85
C ILE A 190 1.49 -9.48 -12.42
N ALA A 191 2.48 -8.87 -11.78
CA ALA A 191 2.39 -8.34 -10.43
C ALA A 191 1.21 -7.36 -10.29
N ILE A 192 1.07 -6.44 -11.24
CA ILE A 192 0.03 -5.41 -11.19
C ILE A 192 -1.31 -5.93 -11.68
N GLY A 193 -1.32 -6.73 -12.75
CA GLY A 193 -2.55 -7.19 -13.37
C GLY A 193 -3.37 -8.15 -12.51
N ILE A 194 -2.71 -8.94 -11.65
CA ILE A 194 -3.37 -10.07 -10.95
C ILE A 194 -3.26 -9.96 -9.44
N THR A 195 -2.04 -9.79 -8.90
CA THR A 195 -1.80 -10.04 -7.47
C THR A 195 -1.90 -8.79 -6.59
N THR A 196 -1.88 -7.59 -7.18
CA THR A 196 -1.84 -6.33 -6.41
C THR A 196 -3.11 -6.08 -5.61
N ALA A 197 -4.30 -6.23 -6.19
CA ALA A 197 -5.57 -6.04 -5.47
C ALA A 197 -5.73 -7.05 -4.33
N ALA A 198 -5.33 -8.31 -4.51
CA ALA A 198 -5.38 -9.32 -3.46
C ALA A 198 -4.44 -8.96 -2.29
N CYS A 199 -3.21 -8.55 -2.60
CA CYS A 199 -2.24 -8.09 -1.60
C CYS A 199 -2.76 -6.87 -0.83
N LEU A 200 -3.24 -5.85 -1.54
CA LEU A 200 -3.80 -4.63 -0.94
C LEU A 200 -5.07 -4.91 -0.13
N TYR A 201 -5.90 -5.86 -0.54
CA TYR A 201 -7.08 -6.26 0.21
C TYR A 201 -6.70 -6.87 1.57
N VAL A 202 -5.67 -7.72 1.62
CA VAL A 202 -5.17 -8.27 2.88
C VAL A 202 -4.62 -7.18 3.80
N VAL A 203 -3.87 -6.22 3.23
CA VAL A 203 -3.35 -5.07 3.98
C VAL A 203 -4.49 -4.21 4.53
N TRP A 204 -5.50 -3.93 3.71
CA TRP A 204 -6.68 -3.17 4.11
C TRP A 204 -7.49 -3.88 5.19
N ALA A 205 -7.75 -5.19 5.02
CA ALA A 205 -8.47 -6.00 5.98
C ALA A 205 -7.73 -6.01 7.33
N GLY A 206 -6.41 -6.26 7.32
CA GLY A 206 -5.57 -6.20 8.53
C GLY A 206 -5.60 -4.82 9.20
N GLY A 207 -5.52 -3.74 8.42
CA GLY A 207 -5.62 -2.37 8.92
C GLY A 207 -6.98 -2.06 9.55
N ARG A 208 -8.09 -2.47 8.91
CA ARG A 208 -9.44 -2.31 9.44
C ARG A 208 -9.64 -3.07 10.74
N TYR A 209 -9.21 -4.33 10.82
CA TYR A 209 -9.27 -5.11 12.05
C TYR A 209 -8.47 -4.46 13.18
N THR A 210 -7.30 -3.91 12.86
CA THR A 210 -6.44 -3.24 13.84
C THR A 210 -7.09 -1.96 14.38
N LEU A 211 -7.76 -1.19 13.53
CA LEU A 211 -8.47 0.04 13.91
C LEU A 211 -9.74 -0.25 14.72
N GLN A 212 -10.50 -1.30 14.38
CA GLN A 212 -11.69 -1.71 15.13
C GLN A 212 -11.38 -2.22 16.55
N GLN A 213 -10.17 -2.72 16.78
CA GLN A 213 -9.72 -3.19 18.08
C GLN A 213 -8.95 -2.15 18.90
N ALA A 214 -8.76 -0.94 18.37
CA ALA A 214 -8.19 0.16 19.15
C ALA A 214 -9.25 0.63 20.16
N PRO A 215 -9.03 0.49 21.48
CA PRO A 215 -9.98 0.98 22.46
C PRO A 215 -10.11 2.50 22.32
N ALA A 216 -11.34 3.01 22.44
CA ALA A 216 -11.73 4.42 22.35
C ALA A 216 -11.12 5.31 23.46
N ARG A 217 -9.80 5.27 23.67
CA ARG A 217 -9.05 5.99 24.70
C ARG A 217 -8.11 7.05 24.13
N VAL A 218 -8.48 7.68 23.02
CA VAL A 218 -7.79 8.89 22.50
C VAL A 218 -8.77 10.04 22.26
N ALA A 219 -9.98 9.94 22.80
CA ALA A 219 -10.94 11.03 22.90
C ALA A 219 -11.32 11.24 24.37
N ALA A 220 -10.34 11.67 25.17
CA ALA A 220 -10.53 12.29 26.47
C ALA A 220 -9.34 13.23 26.72
#